data_AF-A0A950W0N7-F1
#
_entry.id   AF-A0A950W0N7-F1
#
_cell.length_a   1.000
_cell.length_b   1.000
_cell.length_c   1.000
_cell.angle_alpha   90.00
_cell.angle_beta   90.00
_cell.angle_gamma   90.00
#
_symmetry.space_group_name_H-M   'P 1'
#
loop_
_entity.id
_entity.type
_entity.pdbx_description
1 polymer ?
#
loop_
_entity_poly.entity_id
_entity_poly.type
_entity_poly.pdbx_seq_one_letter_code
_entity_poly.pdbx_strand_id
1 'polypeptide(L)'
;MTEAEIRGSTTIVELLKRYPDGRAARLMSDLNWACAHCGGAFHEPLTMAAKRHARDPMAVLHAFRALEQGGPSPDQVEAARRMVE
;
A
#
# COMPACT_ATOMS: atom_id res chain seq x y z
N MET A 1 19.18 -6.74 12.02
CA MET A 1 18.67 -6.99 10.66
C MET A 1 17.88 -5.76 10.28
N THR A 2 18.37 -4.94 9.35
CA THR A 2 17.53 -3.88 8.79
C THR A 2 16.37 -4.55 8.08
N GLU A 3 15.16 -4.26 8.54
CA GLU A 3 13.95 -4.75 7.89
C GLU A 3 14.00 -4.34 6.42
N ALA A 4 13.73 -5.27 5.50
CA ALA A 4 13.90 -5.00 4.07
C ALA A 4 12.98 -3.86 3.65
N GLU A 5 13.55 -2.81 3.06
CA GLU A 5 12.85 -1.62 2.55
C GLU A 5 11.61 -2.01 1.72
N ILE A 6 10.48 -1.33 1.92
CA ILE A 6 9.30 -1.53 1.06
C ILE A 6 9.64 -1.08 -0.37
N ARG A 7 9.52 -1.99 -1.33
CA ARG A 7 9.75 -1.77 -2.77
C ARG A 7 8.44 -1.90 -3.54
N GLY A 8 8.41 -1.41 -4.77
CA GLY A 8 7.23 -1.60 -5.63
C GLY A 8 6.92 -3.08 -5.89
N SER A 9 7.95 -3.94 -5.84
CA SER A 9 7.84 -5.40 -5.95
C SER A 9 7.33 -6.09 -4.68
N THR A 10 7.30 -5.40 -3.54
CA THR A 10 6.77 -5.96 -2.29
C THR A 10 5.30 -6.29 -2.48
N THR A 11 4.92 -7.51 -2.16
CA THR A 11 3.58 -8.04 -2.37
C THR A 11 2.62 -7.61 -1.27
N ILE A 12 1.32 -7.65 -1.55
CA ILE A 12 0.27 -7.32 -0.58
C ILE A 12 0.37 -8.21 0.68
N VAL A 13 0.61 -9.52 0.52
CA VAL A 13 0.83 -10.43 1.65
C VAL A 13 2.06 -10.09 2.48
N GLU A 14 3.16 -9.68 1.86
CA GLU A 14 4.37 -9.29 2.60
C GLU A 14 4.11 -8.05 3.45
N LEU A 15 3.38 -7.07 2.92
CA LEU A 15 2.96 -5.88 3.68
C LEU A 15 2.07 -6.24 4.87
N LEU A 16 1.08 -7.10 4.67
CA LEU A 16 0.19 -7.53 5.76
C LEU A 16 0.92 -8.34 6.83
N LYS A 17 1.87 -9.21 6.45
CA LYS A 17 2.72 -9.94 7.39
C LYS A 17 3.66 -9.01 8.17
N ARG A 18 4.15 -7.96 7.52
CA ARG A 18 5.05 -6.97 8.11
C ARG A 18 4.36 -6.09 9.15
N TYR A 19 3.08 -5.77 8.94
CA TYR A 19 2.27 -4.95 9.86
C TYR A 19 1.12 -5.77 10.46
N PRO A 20 1.41 -6.73 11.37
CA PRO A 20 0.41 -7.60 11.97
C PRO A 20 -0.55 -6.84 12.91
N ASP A 21 -0.20 -5.62 13.31
CA ASP A 21 -1.06 -4.68 14.03
C ASP A 21 -2.19 -4.08 13.17
N GLY A 22 -2.22 -4.41 11.87
CA GLY A 22 -3.25 -4.00 10.95
C GLY A 22 -3.04 -2.62 10.33
N ARG A 23 -1.93 -1.92 10.60
CA ARG A 23 -1.71 -0.57 10.01
C ARG A 23 -1.66 -0.58 8.48
N ALA A 24 -1.10 -1.62 7.87
CA ALA A 24 -1.14 -1.78 6.41
C ALA A 24 -2.58 -1.98 5.90
N ALA A 25 -3.38 -2.83 6.56
CA ALA A 25 -4.77 -3.04 6.20
C ALA A 25 -5.61 -1.77 6.40
N ARG A 26 -5.32 -0.99 7.46
CA ARG A 26 -5.96 0.29 7.71
C ARG A 26 -5.66 1.30 6.61
N LEU A 27 -4.38 1.44 6.22
CA LEU A 27 -4.00 2.29 5.10
C LEU A 27 -4.71 1.89 3.81
N MET A 28 -4.78 0.58 3.49
CA MET A 28 -5.56 0.11 2.34
C MET A 28 -7.03 0.57 2.41
N SER A 29 -7.67 0.47 3.58
CA SER A 29 -9.02 0.99 3.78
C SER A 29 -9.11 2.50 3.57
N ASP A 30 -8.17 3.28 4.09
CA ASP A 30 -8.16 4.75 3.98
C ASP A 30 -7.98 5.21 2.51
N LEU A 31 -7.31 4.40 1.68
CA LEU A 31 -7.18 4.61 0.23
C LEU A 31 -8.43 4.19 -0.57
N ASN A 32 -9.52 3.77 0.10
CA ASN A 32 -10.68 3.12 -0.50
C ASN A 32 -10.26 1.92 -1.38
N TRP A 33 -9.24 1.21 -0.93
CA TRP A 33 -8.55 0.19 -1.69
C TRP A 33 -8.76 -1.18 -1.04
N ALA A 34 -9.82 -1.87 -1.47
CA ALA A 34 -10.19 -3.19 -0.94
C ALA A 34 -9.25 -4.32 -1.41
N CYS A 35 -7.94 -4.08 -1.55
CA CYS A 35 -6.98 -5.02 -2.14
C CYS A 35 -6.93 -6.37 -1.41
N ALA A 36 -7.02 -6.36 -0.08
CA ALA A 36 -7.05 -7.58 0.72
C ALA A 36 -8.33 -8.43 0.52
N HIS A 37 -9.35 -7.86 -0.14
CA HIS A 37 -10.68 -8.46 -0.31
C HIS A 37 -11.15 -8.49 -1.77
N CYS A 38 -10.40 -7.96 -2.73
CA CYS A 38 -10.87 -7.75 -4.10
C CYS A 38 -10.89 -9.02 -4.97
N GLY A 39 -10.58 -10.19 -4.40
CA GLY A 39 -10.32 -11.42 -5.15
C GLY A 39 -9.02 -11.38 -5.97
N GLY A 40 -8.33 -10.22 -5.99
CA GLY A 40 -7.05 -10.00 -6.63
C GLY A 40 -5.92 -10.73 -5.94
N ALA A 41 -4.87 -11.04 -6.70
CA ALA A 41 -3.77 -11.87 -6.26
C ALA A 41 -3.13 -11.31 -4.99
N PHE A 42 -3.34 -11.98 -3.87
CA PHE A 42 -2.72 -11.70 -2.57
C PHE A 42 -1.17 -11.60 -2.65
N HIS A 43 -0.60 -12.21 -3.69
CA HIS A 43 0.82 -12.20 -4.04
C HIS A 43 1.19 -11.15 -5.11
N GLU A 44 0.29 -10.25 -5.47
CA GLU A 44 0.57 -9.19 -6.45
C GLU A 44 1.51 -8.13 -5.87
N PRO A 45 2.48 -7.63 -6.66
CA PRO A 45 3.29 -6.47 -6.29
C PRO A 45 2.45 -5.22 -6.00
N LEU A 46 2.85 -4.43 -4.99
CA LEU A 46 2.17 -3.22 -4.54
C LEU A 46 1.89 -2.24 -5.68
N THR A 47 2.88 -1.97 -6.54
CA THR A 47 2.71 -1.01 -7.64
C THR A 47 1.85 -1.56 -8.77
N MET A 48 1.79 -2.88 -8.95
CA MET A 48 0.87 -3.51 -9.91
C MET A 48 -0.57 -3.46 -9.42
N ALA A 49 -0.78 -3.77 -8.14
CA ALA A 49 -2.07 -3.64 -7.50
C ALA A 49 -2.56 -2.18 -7.55
N ALA A 50 -1.69 -1.20 -7.30
CA ALA A 50 -2.03 0.22 -7.43
C ALA A 50 -2.58 0.56 -8.82
N LYS A 51 -1.89 0.12 -9.90
CA LYS A 51 -2.35 0.34 -11.28
C LYS A 51 -3.72 -0.27 -11.54
N ARG A 52 -3.96 -1.52 -11.10
CA ARG A 52 -5.25 -2.19 -11.29
C ARG A 52 -6.42 -1.50 -10.60
N HIS A 53 -6.12 -0.74 -9.55
CA HIS A 53 -7.08 0.09 -8.83
C HIS A 53 -7.07 1.55 -9.29
N ALA A 54 -6.50 1.82 -10.47
CA ALA A 54 -6.39 3.15 -11.07
C ALA A 54 -5.79 4.17 -10.09
N ARG A 55 -4.74 3.79 -9.35
CA ARG A 55 -3.97 4.67 -8.45
C ARG A 55 -2.59 4.96 -9.01
N ASP A 56 -2.02 6.10 -8.63
CA ASP A 56 -0.59 6.37 -8.88
C ASP A 56 0.27 5.38 -8.07
N PRO A 57 1.03 4.50 -8.72
CA PRO A 57 1.86 3.52 -8.03
C PRO A 57 2.94 4.14 -7.15
N MET A 58 3.46 5.32 -7.52
CA MET A 58 4.48 6.00 -6.75
C MET A 58 3.91 6.62 -5.49
N ALA A 59 2.81 7.38 -5.60
CA ALA A 59 2.11 7.91 -4.43
C ALA A 59 1.74 6.80 -3.43
N VAL A 60 1.23 5.67 -3.93
CA VAL A 60 0.94 4.49 -3.12
C VAL A 60 2.21 3.94 -2.43
N LEU A 61 3.30 3.74 -3.18
CA LEU A 61 4.56 3.25 -2.60
C LEU A 61 5.07 4.17 -1.48
N HIS A 62 4.99 5.49 -1.69
CA HIS A 62 5.40 6.48 -0.70
C HIS A 62 4.54 6.42 0.57
N ALA A 63 3.22 6.26 0.44
CA ALA A 63 2.32 6.12 1.58
C ALA A 63 2.63 4.87 2.42
N PHE A 64 2.94 3.74 1.78
CA PHE A 64 3.33 2.52 2.49
C PHE A 64 4.69 2.64 3.17
N ARG A 65 5.69 3.26 2.51
CA ARG A 65 7.01 3.53 3.13
C ARG A 65 6.89 4.40 4.37
N ALA A 66 5.96 5.35 4.41
CA ALA A 66 5.75 6.21 5.56
C ALA A 66 5.28 5.45 6.82
N LEU A 67 4.74 4.23 6.69
CA LEU A 67 4.42 3.37 7.85
C LEU A 67 5.66 3.04 8.69
N GLU A 68 6.85 2.97 8.08
CA GLU A 68 8.14 2.77 8.79
C GLU A 68 8.48 3.96 9.71
N GLN A 69 7.89 5.13 9.47
CA GLN A 69 8.18 6.38 10.18
C GLN A 69 7.04 6.82 11.11
N GLY A 70 6.07 5.95 11.38
CA GLY A 70 4.91 6.25 12.23
C GLY A 70 3.61 6.48 11.48
N GLY A 71 3.64 6.54 10.14
CA GLY A 71 2.47 6.59 9.28
C GLY A 71 2.57 7.62 8.17
N PRO A 72 1.78 7.48 7.09
CA PRO A 72 1.66 8.50 6.08
C PRO A 72 0.97 9.76 6.63
N SER A 73 1.39 10.92 6.12
CA SER A 73 0.69 12.18 6.36
C SER A 73 -0.67 12.20 5.65
N PRO A 74 -1.60 13.10 6.05
CA PRO A 74 -2.85 13.27 5.32
C PRO A 74 -2.66 13.53 3.82
N ASP A 75 -1.65 14.32 3.45
CA ASP A 75 -1.35 14.62 2.04
C ASP A 75 -0.85 13.38 1.27
N GLN A 76 -0.06 12.52 1.92
CA GLN A 76 0.39 11.26 1.31
C GLN A 76 -0.77 10.28 1.11
N VAL A 77 -1.70 10.22 2.07
CA VAL A 77 -2.93 9.41 1.95
C VAL A 77 -3.78 9.94 0.79
N GLU A 78 -4.00 11.25 0.72
CA GLU A 78 -4.81 11.85 -0.35
C GLU A 78 -4.16 11.67 -1.73
N ALA A 79 -2.84 11.85 -1.85
CA ALA A 79 -2.12 11.59 -3.09
C ALA A 79 -2.27 10.13 -3.55
N ALA A 80 -2.12 9.17 -2.64
CA ALA A 80 -2.27 7.74 -2.93
C ALA A 80 -3.73 7.32 -3.20
N ARG A 81 -4.70 8.09 -2.69
CA ARG A 81 -6.14 7.82 -2.83
C ARG A 81 -6.73 8.32 -4.15
N ARG A 82 -6.09 9.26 -4.84
CA ARG A 82 -6.62 9.81 -6.10
C ARG A 82 -6.67 8.74 -7.20
N MET A 83 -7.74 8.76 -7.99
CA MET A 83 -7.77 7.98 -9.23
C MET A 83 -6.90 8.67 -10.26
N VAL A 84 -6.14 7.87 -11.01
CA VAL A 84 -5.42 8.30 -12.22
C VAL A 84 -6.12 7.68 -13.43
N GLU A 85 -6.21 8.45 -14.51
CA GLU A 85 -6.76 8.01 -15.81
C GLU A 85 -5.81 7.08 -16.56
#